data_AF-A0A349DVU8-F1
#
_entry.id   AF-A0A349DVU8-F1
#
_cell.length_a   1.000
_cell.length_b   1.000
_cell.length_c   1.000
_cell.angle_alpha   90.00
_cell.angle_beta   90.00
_cell.angle_gamma   90.00
#
_symmetry.space_group_name_H-M   'P 1'
#
loop_
_entity.id
_entity.type
_entity.pdbx_description
1 polymer ?
#
loop_
_entity_poly.entity_id
_entity_poly.type
_entity_poly.pdbx_seq_one_letter_code
_entity_poly.pdbx_strand_id
1 'polypeptide(L)'
;MQIKEDRGGCVFFKIETMKNKTNLEEIITSIQNDNSIFTTEFVITHILDPLFRVSQDTIGENLIILNQSRNVIRLKHMEEGKIKYKAFQDNWRKFKIDIEQLKLVVENVEYNKKLLKLINTLLELIERSTQRPVMSKFIVPDIDFLQVEATEVGIDWIINKIKSYLNKFAQAYTSTRVYYLLSNTLN
;
A
#
# COMPACT_ATOMS: atom_id res chain seq x y z
N MET A 1 -24.43 -7.92 14.53
CA MET A 1 -24.62 -6.70 13.71
C MET A 1 -25.81 -5.95 14.28
N GLN A 2 -25.58 -4.88 15.03
CA GLN A 2 -26.65 -4.00 15.52
C GLN A 2 -26.30 -2.58 15.10
N ILE A 3 -27.13 -2.02 14.22
CA ILE A 3 -27.08 -0.63 13.81
C ILE A 3 -28.04 0.09 14.75
N LYS A 4 -27.54 0.97 15.61
CA LYS A 4 -28.35 1.97 16.30
C LYS A 4 -28.14 3.29 15.57
N GLU A 5 -29.17 3.73 14.87
CA GLU A 5 -29.26 5.08 14.32
C GLU A 5 -29.66 6.03 15.45
N ASP A 6 -28.72 6.85 15.91
CA ASP A 6 -29.08 8.04 16.68
C ASP A 6 -29.22 9.22 15.72
N ARG A 7 -30.38 9.86 15.79
CA ARG A 7 -30.81 10.97 14.94
C ARG A 7 -29.98 12.21 15.28
N GLY A 8 -28.87 12.37 14.56
CA GLY A 8 -27.95 13.48 14.75
C GLY A 8 -26.64 13.30 13.98
N GLY A 9 -26.73 12.94 12.70
CA GLY A 9 -25.72 13.22 11.65
C GLY A 9 -24.24 13.17 12.02
N CYS A 10 -23.75 12.15 12.73
CA CYS A 10 -22.33 11.81 12.72
C CYS A 10 -22.19 10.31 13.03
N VAL A 11 -22.00 9.51 11.97
CA VAL A 11 -21.69 8.09 12.12
C VAL A 11 -20.23 8.00 12.57
N PHE A 12 -20.01 7.91 13.87
CA PHE A 12 -18.71 7.59 14.44
C PHE A 12 -18.36 6.14 14.08
N PHE A 13 -17.58 5.96 13.01
CA PHE A 13 -16.96 4.66 12.72
C PHE A 13 -15.84 4.44 13.74
N LYS A 14 -16.10 3.59 14.73
CA LYS A 14 -15.07 3.03 15.61
C LYS A 14 -14.17 2.16 14.74
N ILE A 15 -12.90 2.55 14.59
CA ILE A 15 -11.92 1.76 13.85
C ILE A 15 -11.59 0.54 14.73
N GLU A 16 -12.25 -0.58 14.47
CA GLU A 16 -11.75 -1.89 14.91
C GLU A 16 -10.63 -2.27 13.94
N THR A 17 -9.39 -2.19 14.42
CA THR A 17 -8.25 -2.77 13.72
C THR A 17 -8.45 -4.29 13.65
N MET A 18 -8.68 -4.81 12.44
CA MET A 18 -8.78 -6.26 12.24
C MET A 18 -7.42 -6.91 12.58
N LYS A 19 -7.38 -7.64 13.69
CA LYS A 19 -6.22 -8.34 14.24
C LYS A 19 -5.91 -9.65 13.49
N ASN A 20 -5.72 -9.59 12.18
CA ASN A 20 -5.07 -10.68 11.44
C ASN A 20 -4.18 -10.07 10.34
N LYS A 21 -3.17 -9.32 10.79
CA LYS A 21 -2.08 -8.87 9.92
C LYS A 21 -1.02 -9.95 9.92
N THR A 22 -0.99 -10.79 8.89
CA THR A 22 0.29 -11.33 8.40
C THR A 22 1.20 -10.12 8.26
N ASN A 23 2.20 -9.99 9.13
CA ASN A 23 3.00 -8.77 9.17
C ASN A 23 4.11 -8.90 8.09
N LEU A 24 4.51 -7.82 7.44
CA LEU A 24 5.66 -7.85 6.50
C LEU A 24 6.91 -8.46 7.17
N GLU A 25 7.00 -8.34 8.49
CA GLU A 25 7.99 -9.00 9.36
C GLU A 25 7.99 -10.54 9.24
N GLU A 26 6.82 -11.18 9.09
CA GLU A 26 6.73 -12.64 8.92
C GLU A 26 7.33 -13.06 7.58
N ILE A 27 7.05 -12.30 6.51
CA ILE A 27 7.63 -12.51 5.19
C ILE A 27 9.16 -12.33 5.24
N ILE A 28 9.62 -11.25 5.84
CA ILE A 28 11.05 -10.97 6.02
C ILE A 28 11.73 -12.10 6.81
N THR A 29 11.12 -12.56 7.90
CA THR A 29 11.63 -13.64 8.73
C THR A 29 11.70 -14.96 7.96
N SER A 30 10.69 -15.28 7.15
CA SER A 30 10.70 -16.45 6.28
C SER A 30 11.85 -16.39 5.27
N ILE A 31 12.11 -15.24 4.66
CA ILE A 31 13.19 -15.06 3.69
C ILE A 31 14.57 -15.15 4.38
N GLN A 32 14.72 -14.61 5.59
CA GLN A 32 15.99 -14.60 6.32
C GLN A 32 16.36 -15.96 6.94
N ASN A 33 15.37 -16.74 7.36
CA ASN A 33 15.62 -18.04 8.00
C ASN A 33 15.94 -19.15 7.00
N ASP A 34 15.62 -18.95 5.72
CA ASP A 34 15.79 -19.97 4.69
C ASP A 34 17.00 -19.62 3.80
N ASN A 35 18.15 -20.23 4.11
CA ASN A 35 19.40 -20.08 3.36
C ASN A 35 19.43 -20.91 2.04
N SER A 36 18.30 -21.51 1.65
CA SER A 36 18.23 -22.41 0.49
C SER A 36 17.68 -21.71 -0.77
N ILE A 37 17.88 -22.35 -1.93
CA ILE A 37 17.27 -21.93 -3.19
C ILE A 37 15.75 -22.01 -3.01
N PHE A 38 15.07 -20.86 -3.00
CA PHE A 38 13.62 -20.82 -2.82
C PHE A 38 12.91 -21.65 -3.89
N THR A 39 12.18 -22.67 -3.45
CA THR A 39 11.29 -23.41 -4.33
C THR A 39 10.17 -22.51 -4.83
N THR A 40 9.62 -22.83 -5.99
CA THR A 40 8.43 -22.14 -6.54
C THR A 40 7.30 -22.07 -5.52
N GLU A 41 7.03 -23.19 -4.84
CA GLU A 41 5.99 -23.28 -3.82
C GLU A 41 6.28 -22.29 -2.68
N PHE A 42 7.51 -22.28 -2.17
CA PHE A 42 7.92 -21.36 -1.12
C PHE A 42 7.72 -19.89 -1.52
N VAL A 43 8.17 -19.50 -2.72
CA VAL A 43 7.99 -18.12 -3.21
C VAL A 43 6.51 -17.75 -3.27
N ILE A 44 5.65 -18.65 -3.74
CA ILE A 44 4.21 -18.36 -3.84
C ILE A 44 3.57 -18.26 -2.44
N THR A 45 3.76 -19.27 -1.59
CA THR A 45 3.00 -19.42 -0.34
C THR A 45 3.52 -18.54 0.79
N HIS A 46 4.83 -18.30 0.86
CA HIS A 46 5.45 -17.57 1.98
C HIS A 46 5.84 -16.14 1.63
N ILE A 47 5.90 -15.78 0.35
CA ILE A 47 6.28 -14.42 -0.06
C ILE A 47 5.17 -13.75 -0.88
N LEU A 48 4.83 -14.31 -2.03
CA LEU A 48 4.03 -13.63 -3.04
C LEU A 48 2.57 -13.43 -2.61
N ASP A 49 1.87 -14.49 -2.23
CA ASP A 49 0.48 -14.44 -1.80
C ASP A 49 0.32 -13.66 -0.48
N PRO A 50 1.21 -13.84 0.53
CA PRO A 50 1.25 -12.97 1.70
C PRO A 50 1.47 -11.49 1.36
N LEU A 51 2.49 -11.15 0.56
CA LEU A 51 2.80 -9.76 0.18
C LEU A 51 1.60 -9.11 -0.50
N PHE A 52 0.94 -9.81 -1.42
CA PHE A 52 -0.23 -9.29 -2.10
C PHE A 52 -1.36 -8.97 -1.11
N ARG A 53 -1.66 -9.89 -0.18
CA ARG A 53 -2.70 -9.70 0.84
C ARG A 53 -2.40 -8.52 1.74
N VAL A 54 -1.19 -8.46 2.31
CA VAL A 54 -0.79 -7.37 3.21
C VAL A 54 -0.82 -6.02 2.50
N SER A 55 -0.41 -5.99 1.23
CA SER A 55 -0.48 -4.78 0.40
C SER A 55 -1.92 -4.36 0.16
N GLN A 56 -2.81 -5.29 -0.19
CA GLN A 56 -4.24 -4.98 -0.40
C GLN A 56 -4.88 -4.44 0.88
N ASP A 57 -4.64 -5.08 2.02
CA ASP A 57 -5.20 -4.67 3.30
C ASP A 57 -4.69 -3.28 3.70
N THR A 58 -3.37 -3.06 3.62
CA THR A 58 -2.75 -1.77 3.96
C THR A 58 -3.23 -0.65 3.04
N ILE A 59 -3.33 -0.90 1.73
CA ILE A 59 -3.85 0.07 0.77
C ILE A 59 -5.34 0.36 1.04
N GLY A 60 -6.13 -0.67 1.34
CA GLY A 60 -7.55 -0.56 1.69
C GLY A 60 -7.78 0.29 2.94
N GLU A 61 -7.05 0.01 4.02
CA GLU A 61 -7.09 0.80 5.27
C GLU A 61 -6.77 2.28 5.01
N ASN A 62 -5.72 2.56 4.24
CA ASN A 62 -5.32 3.92 3.90
C ASN A 62 -6.35 4.65 3.03
N LEU A 63 -7.00 3.95 2.09
CA LEU A 63 -8.12 4.51 1.34
C LEU A 63 -9.30 4.86 2.24
N ILE A 64 -9.62 4.04 3.25
CA ILE A 64 -10.68 4.33 4.21
C ILE A 64 -10.33 5.61 4.99
N ILE A 65 -9.11 5.70 5.52
CA ILE A 65 -8.63 6.89 6.27
C ILE A 65 -8.71 8.16 5.41
N LEU A 66 -8.25 8.10 4.16
CA LEU A 66 -8.33 9.23 3.22
C LEU A 66 -9.78 9.65 2.93
N ASN A 67 -10.68 8.68 2.70
CA ASN A 67 -12.09 8.99 2.47
C ASN A 67 -12.73 9.64 3.71
N GLN A 68 -12.39 9.17 4.92
CA GLN A 68 -12.86 9.80 6.15
C GLN A 68 -12.32 11.22 6.31
N SER A 69 -11.02 11.43 6.07
CA SER A 69 -10.40 12.77 6.08
C SER A 69 -11.12 13.71 5.10
N ARG A 70 -11.32 13.27 3.86
CA ARG A 70 -12.05 14.03 2.83
C ARG A 70 -13.46 14.40 3.26
N ASN A 71 -14.23 13.44 3.77
CA ASN A 71 -15.62 13.68 4.15
C ASN A 71 -15.71 14.71 5.29
N VAL A 72 -14.83 14.61 6.28
CA VAL A 72 -14.77 15.53 7.42
C VAL A 72 -14.34 16.93 6.98
N ILE A 73 -13.38 17.05 6.06
CA ILE A 73 -12.99 18.34 5.44
C ILE A 73 -14.16 18.97 4.68
N ARG A 74 -14.91 18.18 3.90
CA ARG A 74 -16.12 18.65 3.19
C ARG A 74 -17.20 19.16 4.13
N LEU A 75 -17.31 18.57 5.32
CA LEU A 75 -18.19 19.02 6.41
C LEU A 75 -17.65 20.23 7.17
N LYS A 76 -16.55 20.86 6.70
CA LYS A 76 -15.88 22.03 7.29
C LYS A 76 -15.22 21.76 8.65
N HIS A 77 -15.02 20.50 9.02
CA HIS A 77 -14.29 20.10 10.23
C HIS A 77 -12.79 19.96 9.92
N MET A 78 -12.12 21.08 9.65
CA MET A 78 -10.75 21.07 9.11
C MET A 78 -9.73 20.35 10.01
N GLU A 79 -9.75 20.62 11.32
CA GLU A 79 -8.79 20.03 12.26
C GLU A 79 -8.93 18.50 12.37
N GLU A 80 -10.15 17.99 12.49
CA GLU A 80 -10.38 16.54 12.50
C GLU A 80 -9.96 15.91 11.15
N GLY A 81 -10.25 16.60 10.04
CA GLY A 81 -9.80 16.21 8.71
C GLY A 81 -8.28 16.09 8.59
N LYS A 82 -7.55 17.08 9.12
CA LYS A 82 -6.08 17.12 9.18
C LYS A 82 -5.52 15.98 10.04
N ILE A 83 -6.12 15.69 11.19
CA ILE A 83 -5.71 14.55 12.05
C ILE A 83 -5.81 13.23 11.29
N LYS A 84 -6.93 12.98 10.60
CA LYS A 84 -7.10 11.76 9.80
C LYS A 84 -6.13 11.71 8.62
N TYR A 85 -5.87 12.83 7.97
CA TYR A 85 -4.88 12.90 6.90
C TYR A 85 -3.46 12.59 7.40
N LYS A 86 -3.10 13.11 8.58
CA LYS A 86 -1.82 12.83 9.22
C LYS A 86 -1.66 11.33 9.53
N ALA A 87 -2.72 10.66 9.98
CA ALA A 87 -2.72 9.21 10.16
C ALA A 87 -2.45 8.45 8.84
N PHE A 88 -3.04 8.91 7.72
CA PHE A 88 -2.69 8.38 6.40
C PHE A 88 -1.21 8.60 6.08
N GLN A 89 -0.68 9.80 6.26
CA GLN A 89 0.72 10.11 5.96
C GLN A 89 1.68 9.20 6.74
N ASP A 90 1.42 9.00 8.02
CA ASP A 90 2.27 8.21 8.90
C ASP A 90 2.19 6.71 8.54
N ASN A 91 0.99 6.20 8.25
CA ASN A 91 0.80 4.83 7.77
C ASN A 91 1.45 4.57 6.41
N TRP A 92 1.33 5.52 5.48
CA TRP A 92 1.89 5.40 4.13
C TRP A 92 3.41 5.45 4.14
N ARG A 93 4.00 6.31 4.98
CA ARG A 93 5.46 6.34 5.22
C ARG A 93 5.97 5.04 5.80
N LYS A 94 5.29 4.52 6.83
CA LYS A 94 5.65 3.24 7.43
C LYS A 94 5.60 2.12 6.38
N PHE A 95 4.52 2.06 5.61
CA PHE A 95 4.38 1.06 4.55
C PHE A 95 5.50 1.16 3.52
N LYS A 96 5.90 2.38 3.13
CA LYS A 96 7.07 2.58 2.26
C LYS A 96 8.33 1.94 2.85
N ILE A 97 8.65 2.25 4.10
CA ILE A 97 9.84 1.75 4.80
C ILE A 97 9.81 0.22 4.86
N ASP A 98 8.68 -0.39 5.21
CA ASP A 98 8.56 -1.84 5.33
C ASP A 98 8.78 -2.54 3.96
N ILE A 99 8.28 -1.95 2.87
CA ILE A 99 8.51 -2.47 1.50
C ILE A 99 9.95 -2.25 1.03
N GLU A 100 10.59 -1.12 1.39
CA GLU A 100 12.01 -0.90 1.12
C GLU A 100 12.91 -1.91 1.84
N GLN A 101 12.57 -2.25 3.09
CA GLN A 101 13.27 -3.31 3.82
C GLN A 101 13.09 -4.67 3.13
N LEU A 102 11.85 -5.02 2.75
CA LEU A 102 11.59 -6.26 2.02
C LEU A 102 12.40 -6.32 0.71
N LYS A 103 12.49 -5.21 -0.02
CA LYS A 103 13.30 -5.11 -1.23
C LYS A 103 14.76 -5.47 -0.96
N LEU A 104 15.37 -4.90 0.08
CA LEU A 104 16.77 -5.18 0.43
C LEU A 104 16.98 -6.66 0.75
N VAL A 105 16.04 -7.29 1.46
CA VAL A 105 16.16 -8.73 1.77
C VAL A 105 16.06 -9.55 0.48
N VAL A 106 15.13 -9.23 -0.41
CA VAL A 106 14.94 -9.95 -1.69
C VAL A 106 16.08 -9.74 -2.68
N GLU A 107 16.69 -8.55 -2.73
CA GLU A 107 17.83 -8.26 -3.62
C GLU A 107 19.06 -9.08 -3.27
N ASN A 108 19.22 -9.46 -2.00
CA ASN A 108 20.32 -10.29 -1.53
C ASN A 108 20.11 -11.79 -1.80
N VAL A 109 18.92 -12.20 -2.27
CA VAL A 109 18.65 -13.59 -2.64
C VAL A 109 18.88 -13.77 -4.14
N GLU A 110 19.82 -14.63 -4.50
CA GLU A 110 20.08 -15.03 -5.88
C GLU A 110 18.78 -15.61 -6.49
N TYR A 111 18.43 -15.23 -7.74
CA TYR A 111 17.32 -15.77 -8.56
C TYR A 111 15.89 -15.16 -8.45
N ASN A 112 15.68 -13.93 -7.95
CA ASN A 112 14.31 -13.39 -7.82
C ASN A 112 13.95 -12.12 -8.62
N LYS A 113 14.42 -11.98 -9.88
CA LYS A 113 14.14 -10.81 -10.74
C LYS A 113 12.65 -10.47 -10.90
N LYS A 114 11.77 -11.48 -10.94
CA LYS A 114 10.32 -11.29 -11.09
C LYS A 114 9.68 -10.79 -9.81
N LEU A 115 10.01 -11.38 -8.66
CA LEU A 115 9.60 -10.89 -7.35
C LEU A 115 10.09 -9.45 -7.11
N LEU A 116 11.35 -9.16 -7.44
CA LEU A 116 11.90 -7.81 -7.33
C LEU A 116 11.14 -6.80 -8.21
N LYS A 117 10.71 -7.22 -9.41
CA LYS A 117 9.86 -6.38 -10.28
C LYS A 117 8.50 -6.08 -9.64
N LEU A 118 7.88 -7.06 -8.95
CA LEU A 118 6.63 -6.84 -8.23
C LEU A 118 6.82 -5.83 -7.08
N ILE A 119 7.87 -6.00 -6.28
CA ILE A 119 8.20 -5.10 -5.16
C ILE A 119 8.45 -3.68 -5.68
N ASN A 120 9.21 -3.52 -6.75
CA ASN A 120 9.41 -2.21 -7.38
C ASN A 120 8.11 -1.60 -7.91
N THR A 121 7.18 -2.42 -8.43
CA THR A 121 5.86 -1.93 -8.86
C THR A 121 5.04 -1.41 -7.68
N LEU A 122 5.15 -2.05 -6.51
CA LEU A 122 4.51 -1.60 -5.29
C LEU A 122 5.12 -0.30 -4.76
N LEU A 123 6.45 -0.18 -4.77
CA LEU A 123 7.13 1.08 -4.42
C LEU A 123 6.73 2.22 -5.37
N GLU A 124 6.66 1.96 -6.67
CA GLU A 124 6.18 2.93 -7.65
C GLU A 124 4.74 3.38 -7.35
N LEU A 125 3.86 2.45 -6.94
CA LEU A 125 2.50 2.78 -6.50
C LEU A 125 2.53 3.75 -5.31
N ILE A 126 3.32 3.43 -4.28
CA ILE A 126 3.43 4.22 -3.05
C ILE A 126 3.91 5.65 -3.36
N GLU A 127 4.94 5.78 -4.18
CA GLU A 127 5.52 7.07 -4.56
C GLU A 127 4.62 7.86 -5.50
N ARG A 128 4.19 7.28 -6.62
CA ARG A 128 3.42 7.99 -7.65
C ARG A 128 1.97 8.29 -7.28
N SER A 129 1.48 7.69 -6.19
CA SER A 129 0.20 8.04 -5.60
C SER A 129 0.27 9.24 -4.67
N THR A 130 1.47 9.66 -4.26
CA THR A 130 1.68 10.78 -3.33
C THR A 130 2.59 11.87 -3.89
N GLN A 131 3.27 11.65 -5.02
CA GLN A 131 4.05 12.67 -5.73
C GLN A 131 3.31 13.13 -6.99
N ARG A 132 2.95 14.41 -7.03
CA ARG A 132 2.29 15.02 -8.18
C ARG A 132 3.22 15.96 -8.94
N PRO A 133 3.46 15.69 -10.23
CA PRO A 133 4.17 16.63 -11.10
C PRO A 133 3.46 17.98 -11.17
N VAL A 134 4.22 19.05 -10.97
CA VAL A 134 3.74 20.41 -11.17
C VAL A 134 3.90 20.78 -12.63
N MET A 135 2.78 21.03 -13.32
CA MET A 135 2.81 21.49 -14.71
C MET A 135 3.33 22.94 -14.74
N SER A 136 4.59 23.12 -15.14
CA SER A 136 5.25 24.42 -15.21
C SER A 136 6.14 24.50 -16.45
N LYS A 137 6.34 25.72 -16.96
CA LYS A 137 7.36 26.01 -17.99
C LYS A 137 8.78 25.94 -17.43
N PHE A 138 8.92 25.91 -16.11
CA PHE A 138 10.18 25.82 -15.37
C PHE A 138 10.29 24.49 -14.65
N ILE A 139 11.51 24.05 -14.35
CA ILE A 139 11.75 22.86 -13.53
C ILE A 139 11.33 23.20 -12.10
N VAL A 140 10.22 22.60 -11.66
CA VAL A 140 9.68 22.74 -10.30
C VAL A 140 9.63 21.35 -9.67
N PRO A 141 10.02 21.20 -8.39
CA PRO A 141 9.86 19.93 -7.68
C PRO A 141 8.40 19.47 -7.67
N ASP A 142 8.22 18.16 -7.68
CA ASP A 142 6.89 17.56 -7.51
C ASP A 142 6.30 17.93 -6.13
N ILE A 143 4.97 18.01 -6.07
CA ILE A 143 4.27 18.12 -4.78
C ILE A 143 4.34 16.75 -4.10
N ASP A 144 5.03 16.69 -2.96
CA ASP A 144 5.00 15.53 -2.06
C ASP A 144 3.83 15.67 -1.07
N PHE A 145 2.76 14.93 -1.33
CA PHE A 145 1.57 14.95 -0.48
C PHE A 145 1.81 14.41 0.94
N LEU A 146 2.94 13.73 1.18
CA LEU A 146 3.33 13.35 2.54
C LEU A 146 3.83 14.55 3.35
N GLN A 147 4.25 15.64 2.72
CA GLN A 147 4.84 16.82 3.38
C GLN A 147 3.94 18.05 3.41
N VAL A 148 2.81 18.02 2.70
CA VAL A 148 1.87 19.14 2.64
C VAL A 148 0.67 18.94 3.56
N GLU A 149 0.00 20.04 3.89
CA GLU A 149 -1.27 20.00 4.62
C GLU A 149 -2.41 19.40 3.77
N ALA A 150 -3.39 18.85 4.48
CA ALA A 150 -4.60 18.30 3.87
C ALA A 150 -5.40 19.38 3.12
N THR A 151 -5.61 19.15 1.83
CA THR A 151 -6.61 19.88 1.03
C THR A 151 -7.55 18.87 0.40
N GLU A 152 -8.82 19.24 0.21
CA GLU A 152 -9.81 18.35 -0.41
C GLU A 152 -9.34 17.87 -1.79
N VAL A 153 -8.87 18.80 -2.63
CA VAL A 153 -8.38 18.51 -3.99
C VAL A 153 -7.15 17.61 -3.96
N GLY A 154 -6.24 17.82 -3.00
CA GLY A 154 -5.08 16.95 -2.81
C GLY A 154 -5.49 15.53 -2.44
N ILE A 155 -6.41 15.38 -1.49
CA ILE A 155 -6.91 14.07 -1.05
C ILE A 155 -7.63 13.34 -2.18
N ASP A 156 -8.49 14.02 -2.95
CA ASP A 156 -9.17 13.40 -4.09
C ASP A 156 -8.19 12.93 -5.17
N TRP A 157 -7.13 13.71 -5.42
CA TRP A 157 -6.07 13.30 -6.34
C TRP A 157 -5.37 12.02 -5.87
N ILE A 158 -4.97 11.95 -4.59
CA ILE A 158 -4.30 10.78 -4.00
C ILE A 158 -5.19 9.54 -4.12
N ILE A 159 -6.47 9.64 -3.71
CA ILE A 159 -7.43 8.53 -3.77
C ILE A 159 -7.53 7.98 -5.19
N ASN A 160 -7.67 8.85 -6.19
CA ASN A 160 -7.79 8.45 -7.58
C ASN A 160 -6.51 7.79 -8.10
N LYS A 161 -5.34 8.28 -7.68
CA LYS A 161 -4.06 7.66 -8.05
C LYS A 161 -3.88 6.29 -7.41
N ILE A 162 -4.13 6.14 -6.11
CA ILE A 162 -4.06 4.84 -5.43
C ILE A 162 -4.94 3.82 -6.15
N LYS A 163 -6.20 4.14 -6.46
CA LYS A 163 -7.11 3.25 -7.20
C LYS A 163 -6.57 2.84 -8.57
N SER A 164 -6.00 3.79 -9.33
CA SER A 164 -5.42 3.52 -10.64
C SER A 164 -4.21 2.57 -10.56
N TYR A 165 -3.33 2.78 -9.57
CA TYR A 165 -2.14 1.94 -9.41
C TYR A 165 -2.45 0.58 -8.76
N LEU A 166 -3.49 0.47 -7.93
CA LEU A 166 -3.90 -0.82 -7.35
C LEU A 166 -4.21 -1.86 -8.44
N ASN A 167 -4.87 -1.44 -9.53
CA ASN A 167 -5.11 -2.30 -10.67
C ASN A 167 -3.81 -2.76 -11.36
N LYS A 168 -2.82 -1.86 -11.49
CA LYS A 168 -1.51 -2.20 -12.05
C LYS A 168 -0.75 -3.18 -11.16
N PHE A 169 -0.81 -2.98 -9.84
CA PHE A 169 -0.21 -3.88 -8.87
C PHE A 169 -0.85 -5.27 -8.92
N ALA A 170 -2.18 -5.36 -8.99
CA ALA A 170 -2.90 -6.63 -9.13
C ALA A 170 -2.49 -7.38 -10.42
N GLN A 171 -2.37 -6.67 -11.55
CA GLN A 171 -1.89 -7.25 -12.81
C GLN A 171 -0.44 -7.76 -12.68
N ALA A 172 0.45 -7.00 -12.06
CA ALA A 172 1.83 -7.40 -11.82
C ALA A 172 1.93 -8.63 -10.91
N TYR A 173 1.08 -8.71 -9.87
CA TYR A 173 0.96 -9.88 -9.01
C TYR A 173 0.51 -11.10 -9.81
N THR A 174 -0.59 -11.02 -10.56
CA THR A 174 -1.10 -12.14 -11.35
C THR A 174 -0.05 -12.65 -12.34
N SER A 175 0.63 -11.74 -13.05
CA SER A 175 1.68 -12.09 -14.01
C SER A 175 2.86 -12.80 -13.32
N THR A 176 3.29 -12.29 -12.16
CA THR A 176 4.36 -12.87 -11.36
C THR A 176 3.98 -14.25 -10.84
N ARG A 177 2.75 -14.41 -10.33
CA ARG A 177 2.25 -15.68 -9.82
C ARG A 177 2.16 -16.76 -10.89
N VAL A 178 1.63 -16.42 -12.08
CA VAL A 178 1.57 -17.33 -13.23
C VAL A 178 2.97 -17.77 -13.67
N TYR A 179 3.94 -16.84 -13.66
CA TYR A 179 5.33 -17.17 -13.99
C TYR A 179 5.88 -18.28 -13.07
N TYR A 180 5.71 -18.15 -11.76
CA TYR A 180 6.16 -19.18 -10.81
C TYR A 180 5.41 -20.50 -11.02
N LEU A 181 4.09 -20.47 -11.16
CA LEU A 181 3.31 -21.69 -11.39
C LEU A 181 3.77 -22.47 -12.64
N LEU A 182 4.11 -21.76 -13.72
CA LEU A 182 4.57 -22.38 -14.96
C LEU A 182 6.05 -22.81 -14.93
N SER A 183 6.88 -22.16 -14.12
CA SER A 183 8.28 -22.59 -13.95
C SER A 183 8.39 -23.94 -13.25
N ASN A 184 7.39 -24.33 -12.46
CA ASN A 184 7.33 -25.66 -11.83
C ASN A 184 6.88 -26.79 -12.77
N THR A 185 6.21 -26.47 -13.88
CA THR A 185 5.67 -27.47 -14.83
C THR A 185 6.61 -27.82 -15.98
N LEU A 186 7.74 -27.14 -16.10
CA LEU A 186 8.72 -27.31 -17.18
C LEU A 186 10.00 -28.05 -16.76
N ASN A 187 10.04 -28.55 -15.52
CA ASN A 187 11.05 -29.48 -15.00
C ASN A 187 10.39 -30.85 -14.76
#